data_AF-A0A9N8JFA9-F1
#
_entry.id   AF-A0A9N8JFA9-F1
#
_cell.length_a   1.000
_cell.length_b   1.000
_cell.length_c   1.000
_cell.angle_alpha   90.00
_cell.angle_beta   90.00
_cell.angle_gamma   90.00
#
_symmetry.space_group_name_H-M   'P 1'
#
loop_
_entity.id
_entity.type
_entity.pdbx_description
1 polymer ?
#
loop_
_entity_poly.entity_id
_entity_poly.type
_entity_poly.pdbx_seq_one_letter_code
_entity_poly.pdbx_strand_id
1 'polypeptide(L)'
;MAHLADKLKQQGNDLFKAGDYAAAEEQYTAAITKFSRNPLFFTNRALARIRLQRWQGVIDDCLHSISLTPHNGFNFKSYFYLAQAQLALHHPNEALSSALTAYNQAMNPPPAEANKATAALPSLSELVLKCKKEKFAARERERRRKRGDVLAELEESLELNKRNELQEIESSLSSYSIGVVEAQERRQEILDTHQKKIDELKTVFALADPENHQTREVPDYLVDTISFEIMHDPVITRTGHSYERATLLEHLKTNPTDPLTREPLTAKDLRPNVALRQVLEEFWKTAGTWAIDW
;
A
#
# COMPACT_ATOMS: atom_id res chain seq x y z
N MET A 1 4.08 -37.46 21.99
CA MET A 1 4.17 -35.98 21.94
C MET A 1 3.27 -35.38 20.87
N ALA A 2 3.40 -35.76 19.60
CA ALA A 2 2.60 -35.21 18.49
C ALA A 2 1.07 -35.35 18.68
N HIS A 3 0.58 -36.53 19.09
CA HIS A 3 -0.86 -36.76 19.31
C HIS A 3 -1.49 -35.84 20.37
N LEU A 4 -0.75 -35.49 21.42
CA LEU A 4 -1.23 -34.55 22.44
C LEU A 4 -1.31 -33.12 21.88
N ALA A 5 -0.31 -32.70 21.11
CA ALA A 5 -0.32 -31.40 20.44
C ALA A 5 -1.48 -31.27 19.44
N ASP A 6 -1.80 -32.34 18.71
CA ASP A 6 -2.95 -32.35 17.80
C ASP A 6 -4.29 -32.25 18.53
N LYS A 7 -4.44 -32.89 19.70
CA LYS A 7 -5.63 -32.75 20.53
C LYS A 7 -5.81 -31.31 21.03
N LEU A 8 -4.73 -30.68 21.50
CA LEU A 8 -4.74 -29.28 21.92
C LEU A 8 -5.08 -28.33 20.76
N LYS A 9 -4.54 -28.60 19.56
CA LYS A 9 -4.92 -27.87 18.34
C LYS A 9 -6.43 -28.00 18.07
N GLN A 10 -7.00 -29.20 18.17
CA GLN A 10 -8.44 -29.36 17.93
C GLN A 10 -9.29 -28.61 18.97
N GLN A 11 -8.91 -28.65 20.25
CA GLN A 11 -9.55 -27.84 21.28
C GLN A 11 -9.48 -26.34 20.97
N GLY A 12 -8.31 -25.87 20.51
CA GLY A 12 -8.16 -24.50 20.02
C GLY A 12 -9.06 -24.18 18.83
N ASN A 13 -9.23 -25.10 17.88
CA ASN A 13 -10.14 -24.93 16.74
C ASN A 13 -11.60 -24.82 17.19
N ASP A 14 -12.01 -25.61 18.20
CA ASP A 14 -13.37 -25.60 18.73
C ASP A 14 -13.67 -24.27 19.46
N LEU A 15 -12.73 -23.80 20.28
CA LEU A 15 -12.81 -22.49 20.93
C LEU A 15 -12.83 -21.34 19.91
N PHE A 16 -12.01 -21.43 18.86
CA PHE A 16 -11.99 -20.45 17.78
C PHE A 16 -13.35 -20.38 17.05
N LYS A 17 -13.97 -21.53 16.79
CA LYS A 17 -15.33 -21.60 16.21
C LYS A 17 -16.40 -21.05 17.17
N ALA A 18 -16.21 -21.22 18.48
CA ALA A 18 -17.07 -20.64 19.50
C ALA A 18 -16.88 -19.11 19.67
N GLY A 19 -15.89 -18.52 19.00
CA GLY A 19 -15.59 -17.08 19.08
C GLY A 19 -14.67 -16.69 20.24
N ASP A 20 -14.24 -17.64 21.08
CA ASP A 20 -13.29 -17.39 22.15
C ASP A 20 -11.86 -17.47 21.63
N TYR A 21 -11.42 -16.38 21.01
CA TYR A 21 -10.10 -16.29 20.40
C TYR A 21 -8.95 -16.26 21.43
N ALA A 22 -9.21 -15.75 22.64
CA ALA A 22 -8.20 -15.70 23.70
C ALA A 22 -7.90 -17.10 24.23
N ALA A 23 -8.95 -17.88 24.56
CA ALA A 23 -8.76 -19.25 24.98
C ALA A 23 -8.20 -20.13 23.84
N ALA A 24 -8.60 -19.87 22.60
CA ALA A 24 -8.01 -20.55 21.44
C ALA A 24 -6.50 -20.30 21.32
N GLU A 25 -6.04 -19.06 21.50
CA GLU A 25 -4.61 -18.71 21.50
C GLU A 25 -3.84 -19.48 22.58
N GLU A 26 -4.40 -19.61 23.78
CA GLU A 26 -3.79 -20.38 24.87
C GLU A 26 -3.65 -21.86 24.49
N GLN A 27 -4.68 -22.48 23.91
CA GLN A 27 -4.62 -23.87 23.49
C GLN A 27 -3.63 -24.10 22.35
N TYR A 28 -3.55 -23.20 21.37
CA TYR A 28 -2.52 -23.28 20.33
C TYR A 28 -1.11 -23.09 20.91
N THR A 29 -0.95 -22.18 21.86
CA THR A 29 0.33 -21.99 22.56
C THR A 29 0.75 -23.26 23.31
N ALA A 30 -0.19 -23.90 24.02
CA ALA A 30 0.05 -25.18 24.67
C ALA A 30 0.44 -26.27 23.65
N ALA A 31 -0.21 -26.32 22.48
CA ALA A 31 0.15 -27.24 21.40
C ALA A 31 1.60 -27.00 20.90
N ILE A 32 2.00 -25.74 20.70
CA ILE A 32 3.35 -25.34 20.28
C ILE A 32 4.39 -25.76 21.32
N THR A 33 4.12 -25.56 22.61
CA THR A 33 5.01 -26.01 23.70
C THR A 33 5.22 -27.53 23.67
N LYS A 34 4.21 -28.31 23.27
CA LYS A 34 4.34 -29.78 23.14
C LYS A 34 5.04 -30.20 21.85
N PHE A 35 4.85 -29.48 20.74
CA PHE A 35 5.51 -29.77 19.47
C PHE A 35 5.64 -28.50 18.61
N SER A 36 6.83 -27.90 18.62
CA SER A 36 7.12 -26.62 17.97
C SER A 36 7.54 -26.72 16.50
N ARG A 37 7.58 -27.92 15.92
CA ARG A 37 8.00 -28.14 14.52
C ARG A 37 6.85 -28.13 13.52
N ASN A 38 5.60 -27.97 13.95
CA ASN A 38 4.46 -27.93 13.03
C ASN A 38 4.12 -26.47 12.65
N PRO A 39 4.29 -26.06 11.39
CA PRO A 39 3.91 -24.72 10.93
C PRO A 39 2.43 -24.38 11.18
N LEU A 40 1.54 -25.39 11.14
CA LEU A 40 0.10 -25.19 11.26
C LEU A 40 -0.33 -24.65 12.63
N PHE A 41 0.40 -24.95 13.70
CA PHE A 41 0.05 -24.44 15.01
C PHE A 41 0.28 -22.93 15.10
N PHE A 42 1.35 -22.44 14.46
CA PHE A 42 1.65 -21.02 14.38
C PHE A 42 0.65 -20.28 13.49
N THR A 43 0.25 -20.83 12.34
CA THR A 43 -0.76 -20.18 11.48
C THR A 43 -2.14 -20.12 12.14
N ASN A 44 -2.52 -21.16 12.90
CA ASN A 44 -3.76 -21.16 13.65
C ASN A 44 -3.73 -20.14 14.81
N ARG A 45 -2.61 -20.05 15.53
CA ARG A 45 -2.43 -19.03 16.57
C ARG A 45 -2.39 -17.61 16.00
N ALA A 46 -1.70 -17.41 14.88
CA ALA A 46 -1.68 -16.14 14.15
C ALA A 46 -3.10 -15.69 13.79
N LEU A 47 -3.95 -16.60 13.30
CA LEU A 47 -5.34 -16.27 12.99
C LEU A 47 -6.15 -15.87 14.24
N ALA A 48 -5.96 -16.53 15.38
CA ALA A 48 -6.57 -16.10 16.65
C ALA A 48 -6.08 -14.71 17.07
N ARG A 49 -4.79 -14.44 16.94
CA ARG A 49 -4.18 -13.14 17.22
C ARG A 49 -4.66 -12.02 16.30
N ILE A 50 -4.93 -12.31 15.02
CA ILE A 50 -5.56 -11.36 14.09
C ILE A 50 -6.92 -10.92 14.64
N ARG A 51 -7.75 -11.88 15.11
CA ARG A 51 -9.06 -11.56 15.69
C ARG A 51 -8.97 -10.73 16.97
N LEU A 52 -7.86 -10.86 17.70
CA LEU A 52 -7.54 -10.07 18.89
C LEU A 52 -6.73 -8.79 18.60
N GLN A 53 -6.45 -8.49 17.32
CA GLN A 53 -5.62 -7.36 16.88
C GLN A 53 -4.21 -7.33 17.49
N ARG A 54 -3.65 -8.51 17.82
CA ARG A 54 -2.30 -8.66 18.38
C ARG A 54 -1.25 -8.73 17.25
N TRP A 55 -1.13 -7.66 16.47
CA TRP A 55 -0.41 -7.65 15.19
C TRP A 55 1.05 -8.08 15.27
N GLN A 56 1.80 -7.63 16.29
CA GLN A 56 3.19 -8.03 16.44
C GLN A 56 3.33 -9.55 16.64
N GLY A 57 2.47 -10.16 17.46
CA GLY A 57 2.47 -11.61 17.67
C GLY A 57 2.03 -12.40 16.43
N VAL A 58 1.26 -11.80 15.52
CA VAL A 58 0.93 -12.38 14.21
C VAL A 58 2.19 -12.45 13.35
N ILE A 59 2.97 -11.36 13.29
CA ILE A 59 4.22 -11.32 12.53
C ILE A 59 5.17 -12.41 13.04
N ASP A 60 5.38 -12.48 14.35
CA ASP A 60 6.28 -13.47 14.96
C ASP A 60 5.86 -14.90 14.61
N ASP A 61 4.56 -15.22 14.73
CA ASP A 61 4.02 -16.54 14.38
C ASP A 61 4.16 -16.85 12.89
N CYS A 62 3.90 -15.89 12.01
CA CYS A 62 3.98 -16.10 10.57
C CYS A 62 5.43 -16.33 10.13
N LEU A 63 6.38 -15.54 10.65
CA LEU A 63 7.80 -15.70 10.36
C LEU A 63 8.34 -17.05 10.86
N HIS A 64 7.95 -17.49 12.06
CA HIS A 64 8.29 -18.83 12.56
C HIS A 64 7.64 -19.94 11.73
N SER A 65 6.38 -19.77 11.32
CA SER A 65 5.73 -20.72 10.43
C SER A 65 6.45 -20.83 9.07
N ILE A 66 6.91 -19.72 8.53
CA ILE A 66 7.64 -19.67 7.25
C ILE A 66 9.01 -20.34 7.41
N SER A 67 9.75 -20.10 8.50
CA SER A 67 11.06 -20.73 8.72
C SER A 67 11.00 -22.26 8.89
N LEU A 68 9.86 -22.78 9.37
CA LEU A 68 9.59 -24.22 9.45
C LEU A 68 9.10 -24.82 8.11
N THR A 69 8.70 -23.99 7.16
CA THR A 69 8.26 -24.43 5.83
C THR A 69 9.49 -24.60 4.93
N PRO A 70 9.61 -25.69 4.15
CA PRO A 70 10.71 -25.81 3.19
C PRO A 70 10.76 -24.63 2.21
N HIS A 71 11.92 -24.31 1.64
CA HIS A 71 12.06 -23.16 0.73
C HIS A 71 11.07 -23.13 -0.46
N ASN A 72 10.68 -24.30 -0.96
CA ASN A 72 9.67 -24.45 -2.02
C ASN A 72 8.31 -24.95 -1.47
N GLY A 73 8.10 -24.81 -0.16
CA GLY A 73 6.90 -25.25 0.52
C GLY A 73 5.74 -24.28 0.33
N PHE A 74 4.54 -24.84 0.23
CA PHE A 74 3.31 -24.10 0.06
C PHE A 74 2.76 -23.65 1.42
N ASN A 75 2.72 -22.34 1.67
CA ASN A 75 2.18 -21.76 2.91
C ASN A 75 1.68 -20.32 2.70
N PHE A 76 0.79 -20.14 1.73
CA PHE A 76 0.29 -18.81 1.37
C PHE A 76 -0.43 -18.11 2.54
N LYS A 77 -1.01 -18.88 3.48
CA LYS A 77 -1.70 -18.35 4.65
C LYS A 77 -0.77 -17.58 5.59
N SER A 78 0.45 -18.08 5.83
CA SER A 78 1.42 -17.34 6.65
C SER A 78 1.76 -16.00 6.02
N TYR A 79 2.01 -15.97 4.71
CA TYR A 79 2.29 -14.72 3.99
C TYR A 79 1.07 -13.79 3.96
N PHE A 80 -0.14 -14.32 3.82
CA PHE A 80 -1.38 -13.56 3.84
C PHE A 80 -1.62 -12.89 5.20
N TYR A 81 -1.44 -13.62 6.30
CA TYR A 81 -1.57 -13.11 7.66
C TYR A 81 -0.45 -12.13 8.01
N LEU A 82 0.77 -12.41 7.56
CA LEU A 82 1.93 -11.52 7.70
C LEU A 82 1.65 -10.17 7.02
N ALA A 83 1.18 -10.20 5.77
CA ALA A 83 0.84 -8.99 5.03
C ALA A 83 -0.25 -8.17 5.73
N GLN A 84 -1.30 -8.81 6.26
CA GLN A 84 -2.34 -8.11 7.03
C GLN A 84 -1.78 -7.43 8.27
N ALA A 85 -0.90 -8.11 9.01
CA ALA A 85 -0.30 -7.56 10.23
C ALA A 85 0.68 -6.42 9.91
N GLN A 86 1.52 -6.59 8.89
CA GLN A 86 2.44 -5.54 8.42
C GLN A 86 1.67 -4.29 7.96
N LEU A 87 0.55 -4.48 7.25
CA LEU A 87 -0.29 -3.37 6.82
C LEU A 87 -0.95 -2.66 8.02
N ALA A 88 -1.43 -3.42 9.01
CA ALA A 88 -2.02 -2.88 10.24
C ALA A 88 -1.00 -2.10 11.10
N LEU A 89 0.30 -2.42 11.00
CA LEU A 89 1.40 -1.69 11.63
C LEU A 89 1.99 -0.58 10.75
N HIS A 90 1.32 -0.20 9.65
CA HIS A 90 1.76 0.85 8.72
C HIS A 90 3.10 0.57 8.01
N HIS A 91 3.39 -0.70 7.71
CA HIS A 91 4.56 -1.11 6.91
C HIS A 91 4.13 -1.58 5.50
N PRO A 92 3.63 -0.70 4.61
CA PRO A 92 2.99 -1.09 3.35
C PRO A 92 3.97 -1.71 2.33
N ASN A 93 5.26 -1.35 2.38
CA ASN A 93 6.27 -1.92 1.49
C ASN A 93 6.48 -3.41 1.76
N GLU A 94 6.66 -3.78 3.02
CA GLU A 94 6.81 -5.18 3.44
C GLU A 94 5.50 -5.95 3.24
N ALA A 95 4.37 -5.32 3.59
CA ALA A 95 3.04 -5.91 3.41
C ALA A 95 2.76 -6.28 1.94
N LEU A 96 3.14 -5.41 0.99
CA LEU A 96 2.98 -5.68 -0.44
C LEU A 96 3.82 -6.89 -0.89
N SER A 97 5.08 -6.98 -0.45
CA SER A 97 5.95 -8.12 -0.76
C SER A 97 5.37 -9.44 -0.25
N SER A 98 4.90 -9.44 1.01
CA SER A 98 4.25 -10.60 1.63
C SER A 98 2.93 -10.96 0.91
N ALA A 99 2.11 -9.97 0.55
CA ALA A 99 0.83 -10.18 -0.14
C ALA A 99 1.03 -10.77 -1.55
N LEU A 100 1.97 -10.24 -2.33
CA LEU A 100 2.33 -10.76 -3.64
C LEU A 100 2.86 -12.20 -3.54
N THR A 101 3.69 -12.49 -2.54
CA THR A 101 4.18 -13.85 -2.29
C THR A 101 3.02 -14.82 -2.01
N ALA A 102 2.07 -14.41 -1.16
CA ALA A 102 0.87 -15.19 -0.87
C ALA A 102 0.02 -15.42 -2.13
N TYR A 103 -0.20 -14.38 -2.93
CA TYR A 103 -0.97 -14.45 -4.16
C TYR A 103 -0.33 -15.39 -5.18
N ASN A 104 0.98 -15.25 -5.42
CA ASN A 104 1.74 -16.09 -6.36
C ASN A 104 1.71 -17.58 -5.97
N GLN A 105 1.79 -17.88 -4.67
CA GLN A 105 1.61 -19.26 -4.19
C GLN A 105 0.18 -19.76 -4.44
N ALA A 106 -0.84 -18.92 -4.21
CA ALA A 106 -2.23 -19.29 -4.44
C ALA A 106 -2.61 -19.41 -5.93
N MET A 107 -1.92 -18.71 -6.83
CA MET A 107 -2.07 -18.89 -8.28
C MET A 107 -1.56 -20.25 -8.76
N ASN A 108 -0.47 -20.74 -8.16
CA ASN A 108 0.17 -22.01 -8.53
C ASN A 108 0.21 -22.99 -7.33
N PRO A 109 -0.95 -23.42 -6.80
CA PRO A 109 -0.98 -24.28 -5.64
C PRO A 109 -0.65 -25.74 -6.00
N PRO A 110 -0.20 -26.55 -5.03
CA PRO A 110 -0.19 -27.99 -5.20
C PRO A 110 -1.63 -28.52 -5.37
N PRO A 111 -1.85 -29.62 -6.12
CA PRO A 111 -3.19 -30.14 -6.41
C PRO A 111 -4.08 -30.34 -5.17
N ALA A 112 -3.49 -30.78 -4.05
CA ALA A 112 -4.21 -31.01 -2.79
C ALA A 112 -4.77 -29.73 -2.14
N GLU A 113 -4.18 -28.56 -2.42
CA GLU A 113 -4.59 -27.28 -1.83
C GLU A 113 -5.30 -26.36 -2.85
N ALA A 114 -5.53 -26.86 -4.08
CA ALA A 114 -6.12 -26.10 -5.17
C ALA A 114 -7.43 -25.41 -4.75
N ASN A 115 -8.39 -26.15 -4.20
CA ASN A 115 -9.71 -25.60 -3.83
C ASN A 115 -9.61 -24.48 -2.78
N LYS A 116 -8.75 -24.65 -1.77
CA LYS A 116 -8.56 -23.64 -0.71
C LYS A 116 -7.86 -22.40 -1.25
N ALA A 117 -6.90 -22.58 -2.15
CA ALA A 117 -6.21 -21.50 -2.82
C ALA A 117 -7.17 -20.70 -3.73
N THR A 118 -8.00 -21.36 -4.54
CA THR A 118 -9.01 -20.68 -5.37
C THR A 118 -9.96 -19.85 -4.53
N ALA A 119 -10.46 -20.41 -3.43
CA ALA A 119 -11.38 -19.70 -2.53
C ALA A 119 -10.73 -18.47 -1.87
N ALA A 120 -9.40 -18.44 -1.75
CA ALA A 120 -8.66 -17.34 -1.15
C ALA A 120 -8.20 -16.27 -2.16
N LEU A 121 -8.18 -16.56 -3.47
CA LEU A 121 -7.68 -15.65 -4.50
C LEU A 121 -8.36 -14.27 -4.49
N PRO A 122 -9.69 -14.14 -4.34
CA PRO A 122 -10.34 -12.83 -4.28
C PRO A 122 -9.82 -11.99 -3.11
N SER A 123 -9.75 -12.57 -1.91
CA SER A 123 -9.26 -11.88 -0.72
C SER A 123 -7.76 -11.56 -0.79
N LEU A 124 -6.96 -12.40 -1.45
CA LEU A 124 -5.55 -12.14 -1.71
C LEU A 124 -5.37 -10.99 -2.70
N SER A 125 -6.14 -10.99 -3.79
CA SER A 125 -6.13 -9.92 -4.80
C SER A 125 -6.52 -8.57 -4.17
N GLU A 126 -7.58 -8.55 -3.37
CA GLU A 126 -7.99 -7.37 -2.60
C GLU A 126 -6.88 -6.89 -1.66
N LEU A 127 -6.21 -7.80 -0.95
CA LEU A 127 -5.11 -7.44 -0.05
C LEU A 127 -3.91 -6.86 -0.81
N VAL A 128 -3.53 -7.43 -1.95
CA VAL A 128 -2.44 -6.89 -2.78
C VAL A 128 -2.78 -5.47 -3.24
N LEU A 129 -3.98 -5.26 -3.77
CA LEU A 129 -4.45 -3.93 -4.20
C LEU A 129 -4.44 -2.94 -3.04
N LYS A 130 -4.92 -3.35 -1.86
CA LYS A 130 -4.91 -2.52 -0.65
C LYS A 130 -3.47 -2.15 -0.25
N CYS A 131 -2.55 -3.10 -0.24
CA CYS A 131 -1.13 -2.83 0.06
C CYS A 131 -0.51 -1.88 -0.97
N LYS A 132 -0.82 -2.04 -2.27
CA LYS A 132 -0.31 -1.18 -3.33
C LYS A 132 -0.84 0.26 -3.20
N LYS A 133 -2.13 0.42 -2.94
CA LYS A 133 -2.75 1.73 -2.65
C LYS A 133 -2.16 2.40 -1.42
N GLU A 134 -1.97 1.68 -0.31
CA GLU A 134 -1.37 2.25 0.91
C GLU A 134 0.10 2.64 0.72
N LYS A 135 0.86 1.85 -0.04
CA LYS A 135 2.24 2.18 -0.42
C LYS A 135 2.28 3.47 -1.25
N PHE A 136 1.40 3.59 -2.24
CA PHE A 136 1.28 4.79 -3.06
C PHE A 136 0.83 6.01 -2.22
N ALA A 137 -0.18 5.84 -1.36
CA ALA A 137 -0.65 6.88 -0.45
C ALA A 137 0.45 7.36 0.51
N ALA A 138 1.31 6.45 1.00
CA ALA A 138 2.45 6.81 1.83
C ALA A 138 3.47 7.67 1.05
N ARG A 139 3.76 7.33 -0.21
CA ARG A 139 4.62 8.15 -1.10
C ARG A 139 4.01 9.51 -1.37
N GLU A 140 2.71 9.57 -1.63
CA GLU A 140 2.01 10.84 -1.86
C GLU A 140 1.99 11.72 -0.60
N ARG A 141 1.80 11.14 0.59
CA ARG A 141 1.93 11.89 1.87
C ARG A 141 3.32 12.50 2.02
N GLU A 142 4.36 11.71 1.75
CA GLU A 142 5.75 12.17 1.82
C GLU A 142 6.04 13.29 0.79
N ARG A 143 5.55 13.14 -0.45
CA ARG A 143 5.67 14.18 -1.49
C ARG A 143 5.03 15.49 -1.05
N ARG A 144 3.80 15.44 -0.50
CA ARG A 144 3.08 16.63 0.00
C ARG A 144 3.83 17.26 1.17
N ARG A 145 4.31 16.46 2.12
CA ARG A 145 5.10 16.94 3.27
C ARG A 145 6.34 17.69 2.80
N LYS A 146 7.18 17.07 1.97
CA LYS A 146 8.41 17.70 1.44
C LYS A 146 8.14 19.04 0.77
N ARG A 147 7.06 19.15 -0.01
CA ARG A 147 6.72 20.43 -0.66
C ARG A 147 6.27 21.48 0.35
N GLY A 148 5.47 21.10 1.34
CA GLY A 148 5.08 21.97 2.44
C GLY A 148 6.28 22.46 3.25
N ASP A 149 7.23 21.56 3.53
CA ASP A 149 8.48 21.87 4.24
C ASP A 149 9.28 22.93 3.47
N VAL A 150 9.49 22.73 2.15
CA VAL A 150 10.21 23.70 1.31
C VAL A 150 9.50 25.06 1.26
N LEU A 151 8.17 25.09 1.17
CA LEU A 151 7.42 26.35 1.20
C LEU A 151 7.63 27.09 2.53
N ALA A 152 7.53 26.37 3.65
CA ALA A 152 7.73 26.95 4.98
C ALA A 152 9.14 27.51 5.17
N GLU A 153 10.17 26.77 4.72
CA GLU A 153 11.57 27.23 4.76
C GLU A 153 11.79 28.52 3.95
N LEU A 154 11.18 28.61 2.77
CA LEU A 154 11.28 29.80 1.91
C LEU A 154 10.54 31.00 2.51
N GLU A 155 9.34 30.78 3.08
CA GLU A 155 8.59 31.83 3.79
C GLU A 155 9.38 32.35 5.00
N GLU A 156 9.97 31.46 5.80
CA GLU A 156 10.79 31.85 6.95
C GLU A 156 12.03 32.64 6.51
N SER A 157 12.69 32.25 5.42
CA SER A 157 13.82 32.99 4.87
C SER A 157 13.43 34.40 4.42
N LEU A 158 12.29 34.57 3.76
CA LEU A 158 11.78 35.88 3.36
C LEU A 158 11.40 36.75 4.57
N GLU A 159 10.82 36.16 5.60
CA GLU A 159 10.49 36.84 6.86
C GLU A 159 11.75 37.27 7.63
N LEU A 160 12.80 36.45 7.64
CA LEU A 160 14.08 36.80 8.25
C LEU A 160 14.75 37.96 7.52
N ASN A 161 14.79 37.92 6.18
CA ASN A 161 15.32 39.01 5.37
C ASN A 161 14.57 40.32 5.63
N LYS A 162 13.24 40.27 5.69
CA LYS A 162 12.39 41.43 6.05
C LYS A 162 12.78 42.03 7.40
N ARG A 163 12.96 41.17 8.42
CA ARG A 163 13.34 41.62 9.77
C ARG A 163 14.71 42.28 9.78
N ASN A 164 15.68 41.72 9.06
CA ASN A 164 17.03 42.27 8.97
C ASN A 164 17.01 43.67 8.33
N GLU A 165 16.33 43.84 7.19
CA GLU A 165 16.23 45.15 6.51
C GLU A 165 15.50 46.19 7.40
N LEU A 166 14.45 45.80 8.12
CA LEU A 166 13.77 46.68 9.07
C LEU A 166 14.68 47.09 10.25
N GLN A 167 15.50 46.16 10.73
CA GLN A 167 16.47 46.42 11.80
C GLN A 167 17.59 47.36 11.33
N GLU A 168 18.04 47.25 10.08
CA GLU A 168 19.00 48.18 9.49
C GLU A 168 18.46 49.61 9.43
N ILE A 169 17.18 49.80 9.09
CA ILE A 169 16.51 51.11 9.17
C ILE A 169 16.47 51.61 10.61
N GLU A 170 16.12 50.76 11.58
CA GLU A 170 16.11 51.13 13.00
C GLU A 170 17.47 51.60 13.49
N SER A 171 18.53 50.88 13.11
CA SER A 171 19.89 51.24 13.46
C SER A 171 20.30 52.59 12.82
N SER A 172 19.92 52.83 11.57
CA SER A 172 20.18 54.08 10.85
C SER A 172 19.44 55.27 11.46
N LEU A 173 18.17 55.06 11.85
CA LEU A 173 17.38 56.07 12.54
C LEU A 173 17.97 56.40 13.92
N SER A 174 18.39 55.38 14.68
CA SER A 174 18.99 55.55 16.01
C SER A 174 20.35 56.26 15.98
N SER A 175 21.11 56.09 14.89
CA SER A 175 22.39 56.76 14.65
C SER A 175 22.23 58.15 14.03
N TYR A 176 20.99 58.63 13.85
CA TYR A 176 20.64 59.91 13.22
C TYR A 176 21.17 60.07 11.79
N SER A 177 21.42 58.96 11.07
CA SER A 177 21.87 59.00 9.67
C SER A 177 20.73 59.27 8.68
N ILE A 178 19.49 58.99 9.07
CA ILE A 178 18.26 59.23 8.30
C ILE A 178 17.19 59.89 9.17
N GLY A 179 16.25 60.60 8.55
CA GLY A 179 15.13 61.25 9.24
C GLY A 179 13.96 60.31 9.56
N VAL A 180 13.07 60.72 10.48
CA VAL A 180 11.89 59.92 10.88
C VAL A 180 10.94 59.64 9.70
N VAL A 181 10.69 60.65 8.86
CA VAL A 181 9.80 60.53 7.70
C VAL A 181 10.39 59.55 6.68
N GLU A 182 11.68 59.71 6.35
CA GLU A 182 12.40 58.81 5.44
C GLU A 182 12.41 57.36 5.96
N ALA A 183 12.62 57.15 7.26
CA ALA A 183 12.56 55.84 7.87
C ALA A 183 11.16 55.21 7.79
N GLN A 184 10.09 56.00 7.95
CA GLN A 184 8.72 55.52 7.81
C GLN A 184 8.40 55.09 6.37
N GLU A 185 8.79 55.91 5.38
CA GLU A 185 8.58 55.61 3.96
C GLU A 185 9.31 54.32 3.55
N ARG A 186 10.60 54.19 3.91
CA ARG A 186 11.39 52.97 3.60
C ARG A 186 10.83 51.73 4.29
N ARG A 187 10.35 51.83 5.53
CA ARG A 187 9.70 50.70 6.22
C ARG A 187 8.47 50.24 5.46
N GLN A 188 7.62 51.17 5.01
CA GLN A 188 6.43 50.81 4.26
C GLN A 188 6.79 50.14 2.93
N GLU A 189 7.81 50.66 2.23
CA GLU A 189 8.32 50.07 1.00
C GLU A 189 8.82 48.62 1.19
N ILE A 190 9.57 48.35 2.27
CA ILE A 190 10.01 47.00 2.61
C ILE A 190 8.81 46.08 2.89
N LEU A 191 7.85 46.54 3.70
CA LEU A 191 6.65 45.75 4.02
C LEU A 191 5.87 45.37 2.75
N ASP A 192 5.61 46.34 1.88
CA ASP A 192 4.89 46.12 0.63
C ASP A 192 5.66 45.18 -0.32
N THR A 193 6.98 45.35 -0.40
CA THR A 193 7.84 44.53 -1.26
C THR A 193 7.91 43.09 -0.76
N HIS A 194 8.08 42.86 0.54
CA HIS A 194 8.12 41.51 1.10
C HIS A 194 6.76 40.82 1.04
N GLN A 195 5.67 41.55 1.26
CA GLN A 195 4.32 41.00 1.10
C GLN A 195 4.12 40.50 -0.35
N LYS A 196 4.48 41.30 -1.35
CA LYS A 196 4.44 40.88 -2.76
C LYS A 196 5.30 39.63 -3.03
N LYS A 197 6.53 39.56 -2.49
CA LYS A 197 7.39 38.37 -2.62
C LYS A 197 6.74 37.12 -2.03
N ILE A 198 6.11 37.22 -0.86
CA ILE A 198 5.41 36.10 -0.22
C ILE A 198 4.19 35.68 -1.05
N ASP A 199 3.40 36.63 -1.53
CA ASP A 199 2.22 36.34 -2.35
C ASP A 199 2.61 35.70 -3.69
N GLU A 200 3.69 36.16 -4.31
CA GLU A 200 4.26 35.56 -5.52
C GLU A 200 4.77 34.13 -5.25
N LEU A 201 5.51 33.92 -4.16
CA LEU A 201 5.97 32.58 -3.74
C LEU A 201 4.79 31.62 -3.58
N LYS A 202 3.75 32.01 -2.84
CA LYS A 202 2.54 31.21 -2.66
C LYS A 202 1.85 30.92 -3.98
N THR A 203 1.79 31.91 -4.87
CA THR A 203 1.20 31.77 -6.20
C THR A 203 1.98 30.77 -7.05
N VAL A 204 3.32 30.83 -7.06
CA VAL A 204 4.17 29.87 -7.79
C VAL A 204 3.95 28.45 -7.28
N PHE A 205 3.89 28.25 -5.96
CA PHE A 205 3.62 26.93 -5.37
C PHE A 205 2.21 26.43 -5.67
N ALA A 206 1.21 27.31 -5.69
CA ALA A 206 -0.16 26.97 -6.09
C ALA A 206 -0.25 26.62 -7.58
N LEU A 207 0.44 27.34 -8.46
CA LEU A 207 0.49 27.04 -9.90
C LEU A 207 1.26 25.76 -10.21
N ALA A 208 2.28 25.43 -9.41
CA ALA A 208 3.00 24.17 -9.51
C ALA A 208 2.17 22.95 -9.06
N ASP A 209 1.04 23.18 -8.38
CA ASP A 209 0.07 22.16 -8.02
C ASP A 209 -1.37 22.65 -8.18
N PRO A 210 -1.82 22.81 -9.44
CA PRO A 210 -3.12 23.41 -9.74
C PRO A 210 -4.29 22.59 -9.18
N GLU A 211 -4.08 21.30 -8.90
CA GLU A 211 -5.08 20.43 -8.28
C GLU A 211 -5.06 20.48 -6.74
N ASN A 212 -4.28 21.40 -6.15
CA ASN A 212 -4.21 21.64 -4.71
C ASN A 212 -4.21 20.35 -3.87
N HIS A 213 -3.23 19.48 -4.11
CA HIS A 213 -3.06 18.24 -3.37
C HIS A 213 -4.17 17.20 -3.54
N GLN A 214 -5.01 17.25 -4.59
CA GLN A 214 -6.01 16.21 -4.87
C GLN A 214 -5.43 14.80 -4.70
N THR A 215 -6.25 13.90 -4.16
CA THR A 215 -5.89 12.50 -3.96
C THR A 215 -5.79 11.82 -5.32
N ARG A 216 -4.56 11.51 -5.71
CA ARG A 216 -4.27 10.68 -6.87
C ARG A 216 -4.64 9.24 -6.53
N GLU A 217 -5.56 8.67 -7.28
CA GLU A 217 -6.02 7.30 -7.10
C GLU A 217 -6.15 6.61 -8.45
N VAL A 218 -5.76 5.34 -8.49
CA VAL A 218 -5.98 4.46 -9.63
C VAL A 218 -7.24 3.63 -9.35
N PRO A 219 -8.30 3.75 -10.15
CA PRO A 219 -9.48 2.91 -10.00
C PRO A 219 -9.16 1.42 -10.21
N ASP A 220 -9.72 0.56 -9.34
CA ASP A 220 -9.38 -0.88 -9.31
C ASP A 220 -9.69 -1.61 -10.62
N TYR A 221 -10.72 -1.20 -11.33
CA TYR A 221 -11.12 -1.81 -12.60
C TYR A 221 -10.14 -1.54 -13.75
N LEU A 222 -9.16 -0.64 -13.57
CA LEU A 222 -8.07 -0.40 -14.51
C LEU A 222 -6.87 -1.31 -14.27
N VAL A 223 -6.85 -2.05 -13.16
CA VAL A 223 -5.69 -2.82 -12.70
C VAL A 223 -5.83 -4.28 -13.10
N ASP A 224 -4.77 -4.85 -13.67
CA ASP A 224 -4.70 -6.26 -14.00
C ASP A 224 -4.59 -7.11 -12.72
N THR A 225 -5.38 -8.17 -12.62
CA THR A 225 -5.39 -9.02 -11.42
C THR A 225 -4.24 -10.03 -11.37
N ILE A 226 -3.45 -10.18 -12.44
CA ILE A 226 -2.23 -11.01 -12.45
C ILE A 226 -1.01 -10.19 -12.05
N SER A 227 -0.75 -9.10 -12.77
CA SER A 227 0.43 -8.26 -12.55
C SER A 227 0.24 -7.20 -11.46
N PHE A 228 -1.00 -6.84 -11.14
CA PHE A 228 -1.35 -5.69 -10.30
C PHE A 228 -0.86 -4.35 -10.84
N GLU A 229 -0.60 -4.27 -12.14
CA GLU A 229 -0.25 -3.04 -12.86
C GLU A 229 -1.46 -2.49 -13.63
N ILE A 230 -1.41 -1.21 -13.98
CA ILE A 230 -2.45 -0.60 -14.83
C ILE A 230 -2.39 -1.28 -16.20
N MET A 231 -3.55 -1.72 -16.69
CA MET A 231 -3.65 -2.38 -18.00
C MET A 231 -3.31 -1.41 -19.15
N HIS A 232 -2.75 -1.94 -20.23
CA HIS A 232 -2.52 -1.22 -21.48
C HIS A 232 -3.32 -1.82 -22.63
N ASP A 233 -3.39 -3.15 -22.72
CA ASP A 233 -4.16 -3.87 -23.75
C ASP A 233 -5.14 -4.85 -23.07
N PRO A 234 -6.26 -4.34 -22.54
CA PRO A 234 -7.20 -5.14 -21.79
C PRO A 234 -7.93 -6.15 -22.69
N VAL A 235 -7.96 -7.40 -22.24
CA VAL A 235 -8.78 -8.48 -22.81
C VAL A 235 -9.80 -8.94 -21.79
N ILE A 236 -11.02 -9.21 -22.25
CA ILE A 236 -12.08 -9.80 -21.44
C ILE A 236 -12.20 -11.30 -21.73
N THR A 237 -12.34 -12.09 -20.67
CA THR A 237 -12.59 -13.53 -20.72
C THR A 237 -14.09 -13.79 -20.74
N ARG A 238 -14.49 -15.04 -21.02
CA ARG A 238 -15.91 -15.45 -20.99
C ARG A 238 -16.54 -15.46 -19.59
N THR A 239 -15.72 -15.41 -18.55
CA THR A 239 -16.16 -15.23 -17.15
C THR A 239 -16.45 -13.75 -16.83
N GLY A 240 -16.15 -12.83 -17.75
CA GLY A 240 -16.39 -11.39 -17.60
C GLY A 240 -15.26 -10.62 -16.95
N HIS A 241 -14.17 -11.29 -16.55
CA HIS A 241 -12.99 -10.64 -15.99
C HIS A 241 -12.10 -10.05 -17.09
N SER A 242 -11.52 -8.88 -16.80
CA SER A 242 -10.55 -8.23 -17.69
C SER A 242 -9.14 -8.39 -17.14
N TYR A 243 -8.19 -8.61 -18.05
CA TYR A 243 -6.77 -8.81 -17.76
C TYR A 243 -5.92 -8.07 -18.79
N GLU A 244 -4.66 -7.83 -18.45
CA GLU A 244 -3.66 -7.45 -19.44
C GLU A 244 -3.41 -8.63 -20.41
N ARG A 245 -3.43 -8.38 -21.72
CA ARG A 245 -3.29 -9.45 -22.73
C ARG A 245 -1.98 -10.21 -22.55
N ALA A 246 -0.88 -9.51 -22.37
CA ALA A 246 0.44 -10.13 -22.30
C ALA A 246 0.55 -11.08 -21.08
N THR A 247 0.06 -10.65 -19.91
CA THR A 247 0.13 -11.42 -18.67
C THR A 247 -0.78 -12.65 -18.72
N LEU A 248 -2.00 -12.49 -19.24
CA LEU A 248 -2.94 -13.60 -19.38
C LEU A 248 -2.45 -14.64 -20.40
N LEU A 249 -1.90 -14.22 -21.54
CA LEU A 249 -1.36 -15.16 -22.53
C LEU A 249 -0.18 -15.95 -21.98
N GLU A 250 0.69 -15.34 -21.17
CA GLU A 250 1.78 -16.04 -20.50
C GLU A 250 1.24 -17.07 -19.49
N HIS A 251 0.24 -16.71 -18.69
CA HIS A 251 -0.44 -17.64 -17.79
C HIS A 251 -1.01 -18.85 -18.54
N LEU A 252 -1.70 -18.61 -19.67
CA LEU A 252 -2.35 -19.65 -20.46
C LEU A 252 -1.38 -20.65 -21.11
N LYS A 253 -0.09 -20.32 -21.25
CA LYS A 253 0.93 -21.27 -21.72
C LYS A 253 1.19 -22.40 -20.73
N THR A 254 1.05 -22.11 -19.44
CA THR A 254 1.33 -23.05 -18.35
C THR A 254 0.06 -23.62 -17.73
N ASN A 255 -0.99 -22.80 -17.65
CA ASN A 255 -2.25 -23.13 -17.01
C ASN A 255 -3.42 -22.79 -17.95
N PRO A 256 -4.08 -23.78 -18.59
CA PRO A 256 -5.19 -23.53 -19.53
C PRO A 256 -6.51 -23.25 -18.79
N THR A 257 -6.47 -22.33 -17.83
CA THR A 257 -7.58 -21.95 -16.96
C THR A 257 -7.58 -20.45 -16.70
N ASP A 258 -8.74 -19.89 -16.37
CA ASP A 258 -8.88 -18.51 -15.92
C ASP A 258 -8.15 -18.32 -14.56
N PRO A 259 -7.30 -17.29 -14.40
CA PRO A 259 -6.49 -17.11 -13.20
C PRO A 259 -7.27 -16.99 -11.89
N LEU A 260 -8.48 -16.42 -11.93
CA LEU A 260 -9.29 -16.15 -10.74
C LEU A 260 -10.28 -17.28 -10.47
N THR A 261 -11.03 -17.67 -11.50
CA THR A 261 -12.14 -18.63 -11.39
C THR A 261 -11.69 -20.08 -11.56
N ARG A 262 -10.53 -20.30 -12.20
CA ARG A 262 -10.00 -21.60 -12.63
C ARG A 262 -10.88 -22.36 -13.61
N GLU A 263 -11.83 -21.70 -14.26
CA GLU A 263 -12.58 -22.29 -15.35
C GLU A 263 -11.65 -22.54 -16.56
N PRO A 264 -11.81 -23.63 -17.33
CA PRO A 264 -10.95 -23.93 -18.48
C PRO A 264 -10.92 -22.75 -19.46
N LEU A 265 -9.77 -22.17 -19.79
CA LEU A 265 -9.67 -20.97 -20.64
C LEU A 265 -8.59 -21.15 -21.70
N THR A 266 -8.84 -20.67 -22.91
CA THR A 266 -7.86 -20.70 -24.01
C THR A 266 -7.73 -19.34 -24.68
N ALA A 267 -6.63 -19.12 -25.41
CA ALA A 267 -6.39 -17.86 -26.11
C ALA A 267 -7.51 -17.50 -27.12
N LYS A 268 -8.25 -18.50 -27.64
CA LYS A 268 -9.35 -18.29 -28.60
C LYS A 268 -10.60 -17.66 -27.96
N ASP A 269 -10.73 -17.83 -26.64
CA ASP A 269 -11.83 -17.29 -25.85
C ASP A 269 -11.66 -15.80 -25.53
N LEU A 270 -10.47 -15.26 -25.74
CA LEU A 270 -10.15 -13.87 -25.40
C LEU A 270 -10.78 -12.92 -26.42
N ARG A 271 -11.37 -11.84 -25.93
CA ARG A 271 -11.88 -10.74 -26.74
C ARG A 271 -11.24 -9.42 -26.27
N PRO A 272 -10.80 -8.54 -27.19
CA PRO A 272 -10.33 -7.21 -26.80
C PRO A 272 -11.45 -6.45 -26.06
N ASN A 273 -11.15 -5.89 -24.89
CA ASN A 273 -12.10 -5.06 -24.17
C ASN A 273 -11.96 -3.60 -24.64
N VAL A 274 -12.59 -3.29 -25.78
CA VAL A 274 -12.46 -1.98 -26.45
C VAL A 274 -12.96 -0.84 -25.55
N ALA A 275 -14.02 -1.06 -24.78
CA ALA A 275 -14.57 -0.06 -23.87
C ALA A 275 -13.55 0.27 -22.76
N LEU A 276 -13.00 -0.75 -22.10
CA LEU A 276 -11.99 -0.55 -21.06
C LEU A 276 -10.72 0.11 -21.61
N ARG A 277 -10.32 -0.23 -22.84
CA ARG A 277 -9.17 0.41 -23.51
C ARG A 277 -9.39 1.91 -23.71
N GLN A 278 -10.59 2.34 -24.11
CA GLN A 278 -10.92 3.76 -24.23
C GLN A 278 -10.84 4.48 -22.87
N VAL A 279 -11.35 3.85 -21.81
CA VAL A 279 -11.26 4.40 -20.45
C VAL A 279 -9.80 4.51 -19.99
N LEU A 280 -8.96 3.51 -20.29
CA LEU A 280 -7.52 3.56 -20.00
C LEU A 280 -6.83 4.67 -20.77
N GLU A 281 -7.13 4.84 -22.06
CA GLU A 281 -6.57 5.93 -22.88
C GLU A 281 -6.94 7.32 -22.32
N GLU A 282 -8.16 7.49 -21.81
CA GLU A 282 -8.59 8.73 -21.14
C GLU A 282 -7.90 8.91 -19.78
N PHE A 283 -7.79 7.84 -19.00
CA PHE A 283 -7.08 7.85 -17.72
C PHE A 283 -5.61 8.24 -17.91
N TRP A 284 -4.90 7.67 -18.89
CA TRP A 284 -3.49 8.01 -19.16
C TRP A 284 -3.30 9.47 -19.62
N LYS A 285 -4.26 10.04 -20.35
CA LYS A 285 -4.22 11.46 -20.76
C LYS A 285 -4.38 12.40 -19.57
N THR A 286 -5.19 12.02 -18.58
CA THR A 286 -5.51 12.86 -17.43
C THR A 286 -4.53 12.66 -16.27
N ALA A 287 -4.13 11.42 -16.01
CA ALA A 287 -3.22 11.07 -14.92
C ALA A 287 -1.75 11.51 -15.18
N GLY A 288 -1.38 11.84 -16.41
CA GLY A 288 -0.02 12.27 -16.71
C GLY A 288 1.05 11.26 -16.28
N THR A 289 2.18 11.75 -15.77
CA THR A 289 3.33 10.88 -15.44
C THR A 289 3.23 10.21 -14.06
N TRP A 290 2.36 10.67 -13.16
CA TRP A 290 2.32 10.13 -11.80
C TRP A 290 1.76 8.71 -11.74
N ALA A 291 0.89 8.33 -12.69
CA ALA A 291 0.34 6.99 -12.76
C ALA A 291 1.38 5.92 -13.11
N ILE A 292 2.54 6.31 -13.65
CA ILE A 292 3.66 5.39 -13.95
C ILE A 292 4.28 4.87 -12.64
N ASP A 293 4.25 5.67 -11.57
CA ASP A 293 4.89 5.37 -10.30
C ASP A 293 3.96 4.64 -9.29
N TRP A 294 2.74 4.27 -9.72
CA TRP A 294 1.72 3.58 -8.91
C TRP A 294 2.03 2.10 -8.73
#